data_AF-A0A257WEW3-F1
#
_entry.id   AF-A0A257WEW3-F1
#
_cell.length_a   1.000
_cell.length_b   1.000
_cell.length_c   1.000
_cell.angle_alpha   90.00
_cell.angle_beta   90.00
_cell.angle_gamma   90.00
#
_symmetry.space_group_name_H-M   'P 1'
#
loop_
_entity.id
_entity.type
_entity.pdbx_description
1 polymer ?
#
loop_
_entity_poly.entity_id
_entity_poly.type
_entity_poly.pdbx_seq_one_letter_code
_entity_poly.pdbx_strand_id
1 'polypeptide(L)'
;MQPARKNTTWRTILRWTFRVLIFQLVLINIAAAFHAHRLTHFYTDKAVYEQQGSSGSIFLRTWRLMTGKRLARTPIQYTPPTAYETLAFQLKNGKKISAWYIPADSAVGTVILVHGLGSNKGHPLNEASEFRVMGYNTLLIDLRAHGESEGKAFSIGYKESEEIKLAYDHLRAKGEKNIIFWGMSVGAVVMTKAIADYDLKPEKLILEMPFGSLQDHLR
;
A
#
# COMPACT_ATOMS: atom_id res chain seq x y z
N MET A 1 58.52 -7.27 46.06
CA MET A 1 57.73 -7.62 44.86
C MET A 1 56.25 -7.44 45.19
N GLN A 2 55.59 -6.38 44.69
CA GLN A 2 54.13 -6.23 44.81
C GLN A 2 53.46 -6.86 43.56
N PRO A 3 52.37 -7.63 43.72
CA PRO A 3 51.70 -8.23 42.58
C PRO A 3 50.87 -7.18 41.83
N ALA A 4 51.02 -7.16 40.50
CA ALA A 4 50.28 -6.28 39.60
C ALA A 4 48.76 -6.42 39.81
N ARG A 5 48.11 -5.31 40.21
CA ARG A 5 46.65 -5.21 40.34
C ARG A 5 46.02 -5.44 38.96
N LYS A 6 45.23 -6.50 38.89
CA LYS A 6 44.76 -7.18 37.68
C LYS A 6 43.92 -6.28 36.76
N ASN A 7 44.10 -6.49 35.45
CA ASN A 7 43.30 -6.03 34.30
C ASN A 7 41.80 -6.49 34.31
N THR A 8 41.23 -6.80 35.47
CA THR A 8 39.88 -7.37 35.63
C THR A 8 38.77 -6.35 35.48
N THR A 9 38.98 -5.10 35.92
CA THR A 9 37.94 -4.05 35.91
C THR A 9 37.59 -3.61 34.49
N TRP A 10 38.61 -3.40 33.64
CA TRP A 10 38.41 -3.04 32.23
C TRP A 10 37.71 -4.12 31.41
N ARG A 11 38.05 -5.40 31.65
CA ARG A 11 37.37 -6.53 30.99
C ARG A 11 35.90 -6.64 31.40
N THR A 12 35.58 -6.34 32.66
CA THR A 12 34.19 -6.32 33.15
C THR A 12 33.40 -5.16 32.56
N ILE A 13 33.98 -3.96 32.51
CA ILE A 13 33.36 -2.78 31.88
C ILE A 13 33.11 -3.07 30.39
N LEU A 14 34.12 -3.55 29.66
CA LEU A 14 34.00 -3.87 28.24
C LEU A 14 32.91 -4.93 27.97
N ARG A 15 32.84 -5.98 28.80
CA ARG A 15 31.79 -7.01 28.72
C ARG A 15 30.41 -6.42 28.99
N TRP A 16 30.28 -5.53 29.96
CA TRP A 16 29.01 -4.89 30.29
C TRP A 16 28.57 -3.95 29.17
N THR A 17 29.46 -3.08 28.68
CA THR A 17 29.20 -2.22 27.52
C THR A 17 28.79 -3.03 26.30
N PHE A 18 29.50 -4.12 26.00
CA PHE A 18 29.15 -5.01 24.89
C PHE A 18 27.75 -5.62 25.05
N ARG A 19 27.39 -6.08 26.25
CA ARG A 19 26.03 -6.60 26.54
C ARG A 19 24.95 -5.53 26.36
N VAL A 20 25.22 -4.31 26.81
CA VAL A 20 24.30 -3.17 26.64
C VAL A 20 24.12 -2.85 25.15
N LEU A 21 25.20 -2.83 24.37
CA LEU A 21 25.12 -2.60 22.92
C LEU A 21 24.33 -3.69 22.20
N ILE A 22 24.55 -4.98 22.53
CA ILE A 22 23.74 -6.08 21.99
C ILE A 22 22.27 -5.90 22.35
N PHE A 23 21.98 -5.58 23.62
CA PHE A 23 20.60 -5.38 24.06
C PHE A 23 19.92 -4.23 23.30
N GLN A 24 20.61 -3.10 23.12
CA GLN A 24 20.10 -1.98 22.33
C GLN A 24 19.88 -2.36 20.86
N LEU A 25 20.81 -3.09 20.24
CA LEU A 25 20.66 -3.58 18.88
C LEU A 25 19.41 -4.47 18.74
N VAL A 26 19.18 -5.38 19.69
CA VAL A 26 17.98 -6.23 19.71
C VAL A 26 16.71 -5.39 19.83
N LEU A 27 16.69 -4.40 20.75
CA LEU A 27 15.53 -3.52 20.92
C LEU A 27 15.21 -2.69 19.67
N ILE A 28 16.23 -2.13 19.02
CA ILE A 28 16.06 -1.36 17.78
C ILE A 28 15.49 -2.24 16.67
N ASN A 29 15.97 -3.48 16.53
CA ASN A 29 15.44 -4.41 15.53
C ASN A 29 13.99 -4.81 15.82
N ILE A 30 13.63 -5.03 17.10
CA ILE A 30 12.24 -5.30 17.49
C ILE A 30 11.36 -4.10 17.15
N ALA A 31 11.77 -2.89 17.49
CA ALA A 31 11.03 -1.67 17.16
C ALA A 31 10.87 -1.52 15.63
N ALA A 32 11.94 -1.70 14.85
CA ALA A 32 11.90 -1.65 13.39
C ALA A 32 10.93 -2.69 12.81
N ALA A 33 10.91 -3.92 13.35
CA ALA A 33 9.96 -4.95 12.95
C ALA A 33 8.51 -4.55 13.23
N PHE A 34 8.23 -3.92 14.38
CA PHE A 34 6.91 -3.36 14.67
C PHE A 34 6.53 -2.26 13.67
N HIS A 35 7.42 -1.31 13.38
CA HIS A 35 7.17 -0.26 12.40
C HIS A 35 6.87 -0.82 11.01
N ALA A 36 7.68 -1.78 10.53
CA ALA A 36 7.46 -2.43 9.24
C ALA A 36 6.12 -3.18 9.19
N HIS A 37 5.75 -3.88 10.27
CA HIS A 37 4.45 -4.53 10.37
C HIS A 37 3.30 -3.51 10.33
N ARG A 38 3.42 -2.40 11.06
CA ARG A 38 2.37 -1.36 11.12
C ARG A 38 2.22 -0.60 9.80
N LEU A 39 3.31 -0.37 9.06
CA LEU A 39 3.28 0.27 7.75
C LEU A 39 2.52 -0.57 6.71
N THR A 40 2.58 -1.89 6.84
CA THR A 40 1.95 -2.84 5.92
C THR A 40 0.54 -3.25 6.33
N HIS A 41 0.05 -2.82 7.51
CA HIS A 41 -1.23 -3.24 8.04
C HIS A 41 -2.19 -2.06 8.25
N PHE A 42 -3.36 -2.17 7.63
CA PHE A 42 -4.44 -1.18 7.74
C PHE A 42 -5.53 -1.68 8.67
N TYR A 43 -5.99 -0.78 9.53
CA TYR A 43 -6.96 -1.09 10.58
C TYR A 43 -8.28 -0.37 10.30
N THR A 44 -9.39 -1.05 10.61
CA THR A 44 -10.76 -0.52 10.52
C THR A 44 -11.35 -0.22 11.90
N ASP A 45 -10.60 -0.44 12.97
CA ASP A 45 -11.05 -0.20 14.34
C ASP A 45 -11.26 1.31 14.58
N LYS A 46 -12.44 1.72 15.07
CA LYS A 46 -12.77 3.12 15.36
C LYS A 46 -11.72 3.82 16.23
N ALA A 47 -11.18 3.10 17.21
CA ALA A 47 -10.12 3.61 18.09
C ALA A 47 -8.85 4.03 17.32
N VAL A 48 -8.54 3.43 16.17
CA VAL A 48 -7.37 3.82 15.37
C VAL A 48 -7.63 5.14 14.63
N TYR A 49 -8.87 5.39 14.19
CA TYR A 49 -9.26 6.67 13.59
C TYR A 49 -9.21 7.80 14.62
N GLU A 50 -9.78 7.58 15.81
CA GLU A 50 -9.80 8.55 16.91
C GLU A 50 -8.39 8.88 17.43
N GLN A 51 -7.47 7.92 17.39
CA GLN A 51 -6.10 8.07 17.87
C GLN A 51 -5.12 8.68 16.86
N GLN A 52 -5.57 9.06 15.66
CA GLN A 52 -4.70 9.72 14.67
C GLN A 52 -4.32 11.16 15.07
N GLY A 53 -5.01 11.76 16.04
CA GLY A 53 -4.64 13.05 16.65
C GLY A 53 -3.39 12.97 17.54
N SER A 54 -2.72 14.12 17.70
CA SER A 54 -1.48 14.27 18.49
C SER A 54 -1.72 14.45 20.00
N SER A 55 -2.96 14.35 20.48
CA SER A 55 -3.36 14.50 21.88
C SER A 55 -3.14 13.22 22.68
N GLY A 56 -1.89 12.97 23.09
CA GLY A 56 -1.56 11.85 23.97
C GLY A 56 -0.48 12.23 24.98
N SER A 57 -0.49 11.58 26.14
CA SER A 57 0.55 11.73 27.17
C SER A 57 1.94 11.43 26.61
N ILE A 58 2.98 11.98 27.25
CA ILE A 58 4.39 11.75 26.87
C ILE A 58 4.68 10.23 26.79
N PHE A 59 4.14 9.44 27.73
CA PHE A 59 4.25 7.99 27.70
C PHE A 59 3.69 7.39 26.41
N LEU A 60 2.49 7.80 25.97
CA LEU A 60 1.87 7.29 24.76
C LEU A 60 2.67 7.66 23.50
N ARG A 61 3.27 8.86 23.47
CA ARG A 61 4.15 9.30 22.38
C ARG A 61 5.43 8.46 22.33
N THR A 62 6.08 8.25 23.48
CA THR A 62 7.27 7.39 23.58
C THR A 62 6.97 5.94 23.21
N TRP A 63 5.83 5.40 23.64
CA TRP A 63 5.40 4.05 23.27
C TRP A 63 5.15 3.91 21.76
N ARG A 64 4.59 4.93 21.10
CA ARG A 64 4.41 4.95 19.63
C ARG A 64 5.74 4.99 18.88
N LEU A 65 6.77 5.66 19.41
CA LEU A 65 8.13 5.58 18.84
C LEU A 65 8.67 4.15 18.85
N MET A 66 8.37 3.37 19.90
CA MET A 66 8.80 1.98 20.01
C MET A 66 7.97 1.00 19.17
N THR A 67 6.67 1.27 18.98
CA THR A 67 5.71 0.29 18.44
C THR A 67 5.13 0.64 17.06
N GLY A 68 5.45 1.82 16.54
CA GLY A 68 4.96 2.32 15.25
C GLY A 68 3.54 2.87 15.29
N LYS A 69 3.25 3.78 14.34
CA LYS A 69 1.90 4.33 14.14
C LYS A 69 1.02 3.32 13.42
N ARG A 70 -0.15 3.01 13.97
CA ARG A 70 -1.19 2.23 13.27
C ARG A 70 -1.82 3.09 12.18
N LEU A 71 -1.92 2.57 10.97
CA LEU A 71 -2.56 3.25 9.85
C LEU A 71 -4.03 2.84 9.76
N ALA A 72 -4.93 3.83 9.87
CA ALA A 72 -6.34 3.56 9.63
C ALA A 72 -6.58 3.46 8.12
N ARG A 73 -7.56 2.65 7.72
CA ARG A 73 -7.97 2.60 6.32
C ARG A 73 -8.67 3.90 5.93
N THR A 74 -8.27 4.54 4.85
CA THR A 74 -8.91 5.80 4.45
C THR A 74 -10.33 5.53 3.93
N PRO A 75 -11.37 6.13 4.55
CA PRO A 75 -12.74 5.95 4.08
C PRO A 75 -12.93 6.64 2.74
N ILE A 76 -13.85 6.10 1.95
CA ILE A 76 -14.25 6.72 0.68
C ILE A 76 -15.11 7.93 1.01
N GLN A 77 -14.66 9.11 0.60
CA GLN A 77 -15.37 10.38 0.80
C GLN A 77 -16.14 10.83 -0.44
N TYR A 78 -15.68 10.41 -1.61
CA TYR A 78 -16.22 10.82 -2.90
C TYR A 78 -16.56 9.60 -3.74
N THR A 79 -17.71 9.65 -4.40
CA THR A 79 -18.19 8.65 -5.37
C THR A 79 -18.25 9.26 -6.76
N PRO A 80 -18.30 8.46 -7.83
CA PRO A 80 -18.46 8.98 -9.17
C PRO A 80 -19.71 9.88 -9.27
N PRO A 81 -19.62 11.05 -9.92
CA PRO A 81 -20.76 11.96 -10.07
C PRO A 81 -21.75 11.51 -11.16
N THR A 82 -21.40 10.48 -11.94
CA THR A 82 -22.22 9.90 -13.01
C THR A 82 -22.59 8.46 -12.68
N ALA A 83 -23.46 7.83 -13.47
CA ALA A 83 -23.78 6.41 -13.31
C ALA A 83 -22.52 5.53 -13.34
N TYR A 84 -22.44 4.57 -12.42
CA TYR A 84 -21.34 3.61 -12.30
C TYR A 84 -21.85 2.25 -11.80
N GLU A 85 -21.12 1.19 -12.13
CA GLU A 85 -21.32 -0.16 -11.63
C GLU A 85 -20.28 -0.47 -10.55
N THR A 86 -20.70 -1.04 -9.41
CA THR A 86 -19.75 -1.58 -8.44
C THR A 86 -19.43 -3.03 -8.78
N LEU A 87 -18.16 -3.28 -9.06
CA LEU A 87 -17.64 -4.61 -9.37
C LEU A 87 -16.93 -5.21 -8.16
N ALA A 88 -16.92 -6.54 -8.12
CA ALA A 88 -16.28 -7.30 -7.08
C ALA A 88 -15.43 -8.42 -7.68
N PHE A 89 -14.12 -8.36 -7.45
CA PHE A 89 -13.18 -9.41 -7.87
C PHE A 89 -12.84 -10.31 -6.69
N GLN A 90 -12.77 -11.61 -6.92
CA GLN A 90 -12.41 -12.58 -5.88
C GLN A 90 -10.97 -13.03 -6.06
N LEU A 91 -10.13 -12.74 -5.07
CA LEU A 91 -8.75 -13.22 -5.02
C LEU A 91 -8.71 -14.73 -4.76
N LYS A 92 -7.57 -15.37 -5.09
CA LYS A 92 -7.35 -16.81 -4.83
C LYS A 92 -7.52 -17.21 -3.36
N ASN A 93 -7.30 -16.26 -2.45
CA ASN A 93 -7.45 -16.47 -1.01
C ASN A 93 -8.87 -16.18 -0.49
N GLY A 94 -9.85 -16.01 -1.39
CA GLY A 94 -11.26 -15.79 -1.08
C GLY A 94 -11.64 -14.34 -0.80
N LYS A 95 -10.67 -13.43 -0.66
CA LYS A 95 -10.94 -12.01 -0.36
C LYS A 95 -11.58 -11.30 -1.54
N LYS A 96 -12.54 -10.43 -1.23
CA LYS A 96 -13.25 -9.57 -2.18
C LYS A 96 -12.51 -8.25 -2.39
N ILE A 97 -12.38 -7.85 -3.64
CA ILE A 97 -11.75 -6.61 -4.07
C ILE A 97 -12.80 -5.75 -4.76
N SER A 98 -12.98 -4.53 -4.26
CA SER A 98 -13.99 -3.58 -4.74
C SER A 98 -13.45 -2.73 -5.87
N ALA A 99 -14.26 -2.51 -6.90
CA ALA A 99 -13.95 -1.60 -7.99
C ALA A 99 -15.20 -0.85 -8.45
N TRP A 100 -14.99 0.30 -9.09
CA TRP A 100 -16.02 1.04 -9.80
C TRP A 100 -15.73 1.04 -11.29
N TYR A 101 -16.72 0.61 -12.07
CA TYR A 101 -16.72 0.73 -13.51
C TYR A 101 -17.65 1.87 -13.93
N ILE A 102 -17.11 2.86 -14.61
CA ILE A 102 -17.84 4.07 -15.02
C ILE A 102 -17.83 4.11 -16.55
N PRO A 103 -18.99 3.90 -17.21
CA PRO A 103 -19.05 3.89 -18.67
C PRO A 103 -18.93 5.31 -19.27
N ALA A 104 -18.50 5.36 -20.53
CA ALA A 104 -18.62 6.52 -21.41
C ALA A 104 -19.59 6.22 -22.57
N ASP A 105 -20.29 7.24 -23.09
CA ASP A 105 -21.41 7.08 -24.04
C ASP A 105 -21.01 6.51 -25.42
N SER A 106 -19.71 6.39 -25.71
CA SER A 106 -19.16 5.70 -26.90
C SER A 106 -17.68 5.37 -26.68
N ALA A 107 -17.42 4.44 -25.76
CA ALA A 107 -16.06 4.21 -25.31
C ALA A 107 -15.15 3.60 -26.38
N VAL A 108 -13.98 4.22 -26.60
CA VAL A 108 -12.92 3.70 -27.50
C VAL A 108 -11.99 2.70 -26.81
N GLY A 109 -12.16 2.50 -25.52
CA GLY A 109 -11.39 1.60 -24.67
C GLY A 109 -11.70 1.80 -23.20
N THR A 110 -10.93 1.14 -22.34
CA THR A 110 -11.09 1.23 -20.88
C THR A 110 -9.75 1.53 -20.19
N VAL A 111 -9.73 2.51 -19.29
CA VAL A 111 -8.58 2.81 -18.45
C VAL A 111 -8.78 2.17 -17.08
N ILE A 112 -7.83 1.34 -16.65
CA ILE A 112 -7.76 0.86 -15.26
C ILE A 112 -6.96 1.88 -14.45
N LEU A 113 -7.55 2.41 -13.37
CA LEU A 113 -6.92 3.38 -12.47
C LEU A 113 -6.67 2.76 -11.10
N VAL A 114 -5.44 2.89 -10.60
CA VAL A 114 -5.01 2.34 -9.31
C VAL A 114 -4.39 3.40 -8.43
N HIS A 115 -4.93 3.52 -7.21
CA HIS A 115 -4.53 4.51 -6.22
C HIS A 115 -3.19 4.19 -5.54
N GLY A 116 -2.59 5.20 -4.88
CA GLY A 116 -1.38 5.06 -4.07
C GLY A 116 -1.62 4.47 -2.66
N LEU A 117 -0.55 4.25 -1.90
CA LEU A 117 -0.61 3.68 -0.54
C LEU A 117 -1.44 4.56 0.39
N GLY A 118 -2.31 3.93 1.20
CA GLY A 118 -3.15 4.63 2.17
C GLY A 118 -4.32 5.41 1.57
N SER A 119 -4.54 5.31 0.26
CA SER A 119 -5.67 5.95 -0.43
C SER A 119 -6.81 4.96 -0.70
N ASN A 120 -7.70 5.26 -1.64
CA ASN A 120 -8.78 4.41 -2.14
C ASN A 120 -9.18 4.83 -3.57
N LYS A 121 -10.07 4.05 -4.20
CA LYS A 121 -10.59 4.24 -5.56
C LYS A 121 -11.38 5.53 -5.77
N GLY A 122 -11.74 6.25 -4.71
CA GLY A 122 -12.32 7.60 -4.81
C GLY A 122 -11.30 8.70 -5.06
N HIS A 123 -10.01 8.45 -4.86
CA HIS A 123 -8.97 9.45 -5.06
C HIS A 123 -8.76 9.81 -6.54
N PRO A 124 -8.63 8.86 -7.49
CA PRO A 124 -8.39 9.21 -8.89
C PRO A 124 -9.68 9.51 -9.69
N LEU A 125 -10.71 10.09 -9.05
CA LEU A 125 -11.98 10.40 -9.71
C LEU A 125 -11.86 11.55 -10.72
N ASN A 126 -10.96 12.51 -10.48
CA ASN A 126 -10.72 13.60 -11.41
C ASN A 126 -10.09 13.07 -12.70
N GLU A 127 -9.04 12.27 -12.56
CA GLU A 127 -8.35 11.60 -13.67
C GLU A 127 -9.31 10.69 -14.43
N ALA A 128 -10.17 9.94 -13.71
CA ALA A 128 -11.21 9.15 -14.34
C ALA A 128 -12.19 10.01 -15.14
N SER A 129 -12.56 11.19 -14.64
CA SER A 129 -13.42 12.13 -15.37
C SER A 129 -12.77 12.61 -16.66
N GLU A 130 -11.48 12.97 -16.63
CA GLU A 130 -10.73 13.40 -17.81
C GLU A 130 -10.64 12.28 -18.87
N PHE A 131 -10.39 11.03 -18.46
CA PHE A 131 -10.40 9.89 -19.38
C PHE A 131 -11.78 9.67 -20.00
N ARG A 132 -12.86 9.87 -19.23
CA ARG A 132 -14.23 9.77 -19.76
C ARG A 132 -14.54 10.87 -20.77
N VAL A 133 -14.07 12.10 -20.56
CA VAL A 133 -14.17 13.19 -21.56
C VAL A 133 -13.45 12.82 -22.85
N MET A 134 -12.33 12.10 -22.75
CA MET A 134 -11.59 11.56 -23.90
C MET A 134 -12.24 10.30 -24.52
N GLY A 135 -13.41 9.87 -24.04
CA GLY A 135 -14.15 8.74 -24.59
C GLY A 135 -13.67 7.37 -24.10
N TYR A 136 -13.11 7.27 -22.89
CA TYR A 136 -12.76 5.97 -22.29
C TYR A 136 -13.73 5.59 -21.18
N ASN A 137 -14.04 4.30 -21.05
CA ASN A 137 -14.55 3.79 -19.77
C ASN A 137 -13.43 3.87 -18.72
N THR A 138 -13.80 3.93 -17.44
CA THR A 138 -12.82 3.91 -16.36
C THR A 138 -13.15 2.85 -15.33
N LEU A 139 -12.15 2.06 -14.95
CA LEU A 139 -12.23 1.02 -13.92
C LEU A 139 -11.29 1.39 -12.76
N LEU A 140 -11.84 1.89 -11.66
CA LEU A 140 -11.09 2.32 -10.49
C LEU A 140 -11.09 1.19 -9.45
N ILE A 141 -9.92 0.76 -8.98
CA ILE A 141 -9.79 -0.43 -8.12
C ILE A 141 -9.28 -0.01 -6.73
N ASP A 142 -9.91 -0.53 -5.67
CA ASP A 142 -9.32 -0.53 -4.33
C ASP A 142 -8.33 -1.69 -4.21
N LEU A 143 -7.05 -1.41 -3.94
CA LEU A 143 -6.10 -2.48 -3.62
C LEU A 143 -6.49 -3.17 -2.30
N ARG A 144 -6.05 -4.42 -2.08
CA ARG A 144 -6.30 -5.11 -0.80
C ARG A 144 -5.92 -4.24 0.39
N ALA A 145 -6.70 -4.38 1.47
CA ALA A 145 -6.59 -3.57 2.69
C ALA A 145 -6.94 -2.08 2.57
N HIS A 146 -7.34 -1.58 1.40
CA HIS A 146 -7.73 -0.19 1.15
C HIS A 146 -9.21 -0.07 0.78
N GLY A 147 -9.77 1.13 0.97
CA GLY A 147 -11.18 1.43 0.69
C GLY A 147 -12.17 0.35 1.13
N GLU A 148 -12.92 -0.18 0.18
CA GLU A 148 -13.92 -1.24 0.40
C GLU A 148 -13.38 -2.64 0.10
N SER A 149 -12.12 -2.76 -0.34
CA SER A 149 -11.47 -4.05 -0.54
C SER A 149 -11.15 -4.74 0.79
N GLU A 150 -11.28 -6.05 0.79
CA GLU A 150 -10.98 -6.87 1.96
C GLU A 150 -9.48 -7.03 2.18
N GLY A 151 -9.14 -7.63 3.32
CA GLY A 151 -7.77 -7.83 3.77
C GLY A 151 -7.30 -6.77 4.77
N LYS A 152 -6.23 -7.11 5.50
CA LYS A 152 -5.64 -6.24 6.54
C LYS A 152 -4.20 -5.87 6.23
N ALA A 153 -3.59 -6.53 5.25
CA ALA A 153 -2.17 -6.41 4.95
C ALA A 153 -1.97 -6.05 3.48
N PHE A 154 -0.98 -5.21 3.25
CA PHE A 154 -0.53 -4.72 1.97
C PHE A 154 0.96 -5.00 1.83
N SER A 155 1.37 -5.56 0.69
CA SER A 155 2.72 -6.06 0.45
C SER A 155 3.57 -5.18 -0.46
N ILE A 156 3.17 -3.92 -0.65
CA ILE A 156 3.93 -2.92 -1.42
C ILE A 156 4.20 -3.41 -2.84
N GLY A 157 3.14 -3.88 -3.49
CA GLY A 157 3.15 -4.30 -4.88
C GLY A 157 3.37 -5.80 -5.07
N TYR A 158 3.84 -6.54 -4.06
CA TYR A 158 4.21 -7.94 -4.27
C TYR A 158 3.03 -8.85 -4.59
N LYS A 159 1.96 -8.81 -3.79
CA LYS A 159 0.76 -9.63 -3.97
C LYS A 159 -0.34 -8.90 -4.72
N GLU A 160 -0.27 -7.56 -4.74
CA GLU A 160 -1.33 -6.71 -5.30
C GLU A 160 -1.42 -6.73 -6.82
N SER A 161 -0.44 -7.35 -7.50
CA SER A 161 -0.49 -7.59 -8.93
C SER A 161 -1.67 -8.48 -9.34
N GLU A 162 -2.15 -9.34 -8.45
CA GLU A 162 -3.29 -10.22 -8.67
C GLU A 162 -4.58 -9.43 -8.94
N GLU A 163 -4.80 -8.32 -8.25
CA GLU A 163 -5.95 -7.43 -8.44
C GLU A 163 -6.00 -6.84 -9.84
N ILE A 164 -4.84 -6.42 -10.36
CA ILE A 164 -4.72 -5.85 -11.70
C ILE A 164 -5.01 -6.91 -12.76
N LYS A 165 -4.48 -8.13 -12.55
CA LYS A 165 -4.76 -9.28 -13.41
C LYS A 165 -6.26 -9.56 -13.47
N LEU A 166 -6.94 -9.65 -12.33
CA LEU A 166 -8.38 -9.94 -12.29
C LEU A 166 -9.21 -8.87 -13.00
N ALA A 167 -8.86 -7.60 -12.81
CA ALA A 167 -9.52 -6.50 -13.50
C ALA A 167 -9.28 -6.52 -15.02
N TYR A 168 -8.03 -6.78 -15.44
CA TYR A 168 -7.69 -6.94 -16.85
C TYR A 168 -8.44 -8.10 -17.50
N ASP A 169 -8.41 -9.29 -16.87
CA ASP A 169 -9.11 -10.48 -17.36
C ASP A 169 -10.62 -10.26 -17.47
N HIS A 170 -11.22 -9.56 -16.51
CA HIS A 170 -12.64 -9.21 -16.52
C HIS A 170 -13.00 -8.36 -17.74
N LEU A 171 -12.20 -7.35 -18.05
CA LEU A 171 -12.40 -6.51 -19.24
C LEU A 171 -12.19 -7.30 -20.53
N ARG A 172 -11.13 -8.12 -20.60
CA ARG A 172 -10.87 -9.00 -21.75
C ARG A 172 -12.01 -9.98 -22.00
N ALA A 173 -12.59 -10.56 -20.94
CA ALA A 173 -13.73 -11.47 -21.04
C ALA A 173 -15.00 -10.78 -21.57
N LYS A 174 -15.15 -9.47 -21.31
CA LYS A 174 -16.21 -8.63 -21.91
C LYS A 174 -15.90 -8.20 -23.36
N GLY A 175 -14.78 -8.62 -23.94
CA GLY A 175 -14.37 -8.31 -25.31
C GLY A 175 -13.64 -6.98 -25.46
N GLU A 176 -13.30 -6.29 -24.37
CA GLU A 176 -12.48 -5.08 -24.42
C GLU A 176 -11.09 -5.40 -24.95
N LYS A 177 -10.64 -4.66 -25.96
CA LYS A 177 -9.34 -4.84 -26.59
C LYS A 177 -8.39 -3.72 -26.22
N ASN A 178 -8.90 -2.51 -26.07
CA ASN A 178 -8.10 -1.32 -25.79
C ASN A 178 -8.10 -1.03 -24.29
N ILE A 179 -7.21 -1.70 -23.57
CA ILE A 179 -7.06 -1.54 -22.12
C ILE A 179 -5.81 -0.72 -21.83
N ILE A 180 -5.98 0.38 -21.11
CA ILE A 180 -4.89 1.26 -20.68
C ILE A 180 -4.72 1.13 -19.17
N PHE A 181 -3.47 1.15 -18.71
CA PHE A 181 -3.15 1.18 -17.29
C PHE A 181 -2.71 2.58 -16.88
N TRP A 182 -3.29 3.08 -15.79
CA TRP A 182 -2.87 4.30 -15.12
C TRP A 182 -2.69 4.01 -13.63
N GLY A 183 -1.50 4.27 -13.10
CA GLY A 183 -1.18 3.99 -11.70
C GLY A 183 -0.45 5.15 -11.04
N MET A 184 -0.85 5.48 -9.82
CA MET A 184 -0.23 6.54 -9.01
C MET A 184 0.64 5.95 -7.90
N SER A 185 1.88 6.43 -7.80
CA SER A 185 2.85 6.01 -6.77
C SER A 185 2.97 4.49 -6.70
N VAL A 186 2.57 3.87 -5.59
CA VAL A 186 2.56 2.41 -5.44
C VAL A 186 1.65 1.72 -6.47
N GLY A 187 0.55 2.34 -6.90
CA GLY A 187 -0.30 1.80 -7.97
C GLY A 187 0.45 1.62 -9.29
N ALA A 188 1.37 2.53 -9.60
CA ALA A 188 2.24 2.45 -10.77
C ALA A 188 3.16 1.21 -10.72
N VAL A 189 3.73 0.95 -9.54
CA VAL A 189 4.59 -0.22 -9.27
C VAL A 189 3.79 -1.52 -9.35
N VAL A 190 2.59 -1.55 -8.76
CA VAL A 190 1.69 -2.72 -8.78
C VAL A 190 1.33 -3.11 -10.21
N MET A 191 0.97 -2.14 -11.05
CA MET A 191 0.64 -2.39 -12.47
C MET A 191 1.83 -2.90 -13.26
N THR A 192 3.00 -2.29 -13.09
CA THR A 192 4.22 -2.73 -13.76
C THR A 192 4.59 -4.16 -13.37
N LYS A 193 4.45 -4.49 -12.09
CA LYS A 193 4.64 -5.85 -11.60
C LYS A 193 3.58 -6.82 -12.15
N ALA A 194 2.33 -6.41 -12.27
CA ALA A 194 1.28 -7.26 -12.86
C ALA A 194 1.56 -7.59 -14.32
N ILE A 195 2.05 -6.62 -15.11
CA ILE A 195 2.52 -6.86 -16.48
C ILE A 195 3.60 -7.95 -16.49
N ALA A 196 4.62 -7.82 -15.64
CA ALA A 196 5.72 -8.78 -15.58
C ALA A 196 5.31 -10.18 -15.08
N ASP A 197 4.49 -10.24 -14.02
CA ASP A 197 4.10 -11.51 -13.37
C ASP A 197 3.14 -12.35 -14.21
N TYR A 198 2.31 -11.69 -15.04
CA TYR A 198 1.19 -12.33 -15.73
C TYR A 198 1.19 -12.16 -17.25
N ASP A 199 2.25 -11.60 -17.83
CA ASP A 199 2.35 -11.26 -19.27
C ASP A 199 1.14 -10.43 -19.76
N LEU A 200 0.71 -9.46 -18.95
CA LEU A 200 -0.40 -8.59 -19.34
C LEU A 200 0.03 -7.65 -20.46
N LYS A 201 -0.86 -7.43 -21.44
CA LYS A 201 -0.60 -6.59 -22.61
C LYS A 201 -1.59 -5.43 -22.65
N PRO A 202 -1.45 -4.42 -21.77
CA PRO A 202 -2.18 -3.17 -21.94
C PRO A 202 -1.66 -2.43 -23.18
N GLU A 203 -2.53 -1.69 -23.86
CA GLU A 203 -2.17 -0.88 -25.03
C GLU A 203 -1.23 0.28 -24.64
N LYS A 204 -1.43 0.84 -23.44
CA LYS A 204 -0.61 1.92 -22.89
C LYS A 204 -0.45 1.76 -21.39
N LEU A 205 0.66 2.27 -20.88
CA LEU A 205 0.96 2.34 -19.46
C LEU A 205 1.31 3.79 -19.09
N ILE A 206 0.56 4.35 -18.15
CA ILE A 206 0.78 5.69 -17.61
C ILE A 206 1.18 5.52 -16.14
N LEU A 207 2.39 5.95 -15.81
CA LEU A 207 2.96 5.84 -14.47
C LEU A 207 3.10 7.24 -13.88
N GLU A 208 2.30 7.54 -12.87
CA GLU A 208 2.39 8.80 -12.15
C GLU A 208 3.22 8.64 -10.89
N MET A 209 4.26 9.47 -10.75
CA MET A 209 5.21 9.45 -9.62
C MET A 209 5.67 8.04 -9.18
N PRO A 210 6.10 7.16 -10.10
CA PRO A 210 6.55 5.81 -9.77
C PRO A 210 7.88 5.84 -9.01
N PHE A 211 8.25 4.71 -8.41
CA PHE A 211 9.60 4.47 -7.89
C PHE A 211 10.16 3.16 -8.42
N GLY A 212 11.46 3.15 -8.73
CA GLY A 212 12.15 1.98 -9.29
C GLY A 212 12.50 0.92 -8.24
N SER A 213 12.78 1.34 -7.01
CA SER A 213 13.01 0.45 -5.87
C SER A 213 12.49 1.09 -4.59
N LEU A 214 12.04 0.26 -3.64
CA LEU A 214 11.64 0.77 -2.32
C LEU A 214 12.84 1.36 -1.57
N GLN A 215 14.04 0.84 -1.80
CA GLN A 215 15.28 1.33 -1.21
C GLN A 215 15.60 2.75 -1.67
N ASP A 216 15.48 3.05 -2.95
CA ASP A 216 15.77 4.40 -3.49
C ASP A 216 14.69 5.40 -3.11
N HIS A 217 13.45 4.95 -2.94
CA HIS A 217 12.36 5.82 -2.51
C HIS A 217 12.47 6.27 -1.03
N LEU A 218 13.15 5.49 -0.20
CA LEU A 218 13.31 5.74 1.24
C LEU A 218 14.63 6.42 1.62
N ARG A 219 15.51 6.67 0.64
CA ARG A 219 16.77 7.40 0.82
C ARG A 219 16.52 8.90 0.78
#